data_AF-A0A352XI86-F1
#
_entry.id   AF-A0A352XI86-F1
#
_cell.length_a   1.000
_cell.length_b   1.000
_cell.length_c   1.000
_cell.angle_alpha   90.00
_cell.angle_beta   90.00
_cell.angle_gamma   90.00
#
_symmetry.space_group_name_H-M   'P 1'
#
loop_
_entity.id
_entity.type
_entity.pdbx_description
1 polymer ?
#
loop_
_entity_poly.entity_id
_entity_poly.type
_entity_poly.pdbx_seq_one_letter_code
_entity_poly.pdbx_strand_id
1 'polypeptide(L)'
;MVTITFYEKPGCTNNTKQKALLKAAGHTVEAYNLLTQAWTVETLRPFFGDLPLTEWFNYTAPRIKSGEIIPAQLNEETALNLMINDPLLIRRPLLQVGELREVGFDRDKIAAWIGLEAIDTSQQMIRDRLIEEDLQTCPKSNQPHHIPCKVTEG
;
A
#
# COMPACT_ATOMS: atom_id res chain seq x y z
N MET A 1 -12.97 18.65 -2.54
CA MET A 1 -12.87 17.95 -1.24
C MET A 1 -13.70 16.67 -1.31
N VAL A 2 -13.14 15.54 -0.86
CA VAL A 2 -13.85 14.25 -0.72
C VAL A 2 -13.42 13.57 0.57
N THR A 3 -14.22 12.63 1.08
CA THR A 3 -13.85 11.77 2.22
C THR A 3 -13.29 10.46 1.70
N ILE A 4 -12.11 10.09 2.21
CA ILE A 4 -11.36 8.91 1.81
C ILE A 4 -11.27 7.98 3.00
N THR A 5 -11.82 6.78 2.86
CA THR A 5 -11.56 5.67 3.77
C THR A 5 -10.21 5.07 3.39
N PHE A 6 -9.25 5.11 4.31
CA PHE A 6 -7.86 4.71 4.09
C PHE A 6 -7.52 3.53 5.00
N TYR A 7 -7.43 2.33 4.43
CA TYR A 7 -7.03 1.14 5.17
C TYR A 7 -5.50 0.99 5.16
N GLU A 8 -4.90 1.02 6.34
CA GLU A 8 -3.45 1.00 6.53
C GLU A 8 -3.01 -0.09 7.49
N LYS A 9 -1.69 -0.32 7.54
CA LYS A 9 -1.08 -0.95 8.71
C LYS A 9 -0.64 0.16 9.68
N PRO A 10 -1.18 0.23 10.91
CA PRO A 10 -0.76 1.23 11.89
C PRO A 10 0.76 1.23 12.10
N GLY A 11 1.33 2.42 12.21
CA GLY A 11 2.78 2.62 12.35
C GLY A 11 3.59 2.48 11.05
N CYS A 12 2.95 2.35 9.89
CA CYS A 12 3.65 2.38 8.61
C CYS A 12 4.01 3.83 8.21
N THR A 13 5.31 4.15 8.20
CA THR A 13 5.81 5.48 7.81
C THR A 13 5.31 5.91 6.44
N ASN A 14 5.25 5.00 5.46
CA ASN A 14 4.81 5.36 4.11
C ASN A 14 3.33 5.74 4.06
N ASN A 15 2.47 4.99 4.75
CA ASN A 15 1.05 5.34 4.86
C ASN A 15 0.86 6.69 5.57
N THR A 16 1.68 7.02 6.58
CA THR A 16 1.67 8.36 7.19
C THR A 16 1.90 9.46 6.16
N LYS A 17 2.91 9.33 5.30
CA LYS A 17 3.21 10.33 4.25
C LYS A 17 2.08 10.41 3.22
N GLN A 18 1.54 9.28 2.77
CA GLN A 18 0.43 9.23 1.81
C GLN A 18 -0.83 9.93 2.34
N LYS A 19 -1.20 9.66 3.60
CA LYS A 19 -2.33 10.36 4.24
C LYS A 19 -2.08 11.86 4.37
N ALA A 20 -0.83 12.28 4.66
CA ALA A 20 -0.49 13.70 4.72
C ALA A 20 -0.65 14.37 3.35
N LEU A 21 -0.23 13.72 2.26
CA LEU A 21 -0.42 14.22 0.90
C LEU A 21 -1.91 14.39 0.56
N LEU A 22 -2.74 13.40 0.88
CA LEU A 22 -4.20 13.48 0.66
C LEU A 22 -4.83 14.64 1.45
N LYS A 23 -4.41 14.85 2.70
CA LYS A 23 -4.88 15.98 3.51
C LYS A 23 -4.42 17.32 2.96
N ALA A 24 -3.17 17.42 2.50
CA ALA A 24 -2.62 18.63 1.88
C ALA A 24 -3.32 19.00 0.56
N ALA A 25 -3.89 18.02 -0.14
CA ALA A 25 -4.76 18.22 -1.30
C ALA A 25 -6.21 18.61 -0.93
N GLY A 26 -6.52 18.75 0.37
CA GLY A 26 -7.84 19.19 0.83
C GLY A 26 -8.89 18.09 0.92
N HIS A 27 -8.46 16.83 1.08
CA HIS A 27 -9.36 15.71 1.34
C HIS A 27 -9.43 15.38 2.84
N THR A 28 -10.57 14.84 3.25
CA THR A 28 -10.73 14.24 4.57
C THR A 28 -10.27 12.79 4.50
N VAL A 29 -9.43 12.36 5.44
CA VAL A 29 -8.88 10.99 5.47
C VAL A 29 -9.26 10.30 6.77
N GLU A 30 -10.05 9.24 6.65
CA GLU A 30 -10.48 8.37 7.75
C GLU A 30 -9.63 7.09 7.71
N ALA A 31 -8.70 6.96 8.67
CA ALA A 31 -7.77 5.85 8.69
C ALA A 31 -8.34 4.66 9.46
N TYR A 32 -8.32 3.48 8.84
CA TYR A 32 -8.75 2.22 9.44
C TYR A 32 -7.59 1.21 9.43
N ASN A 33 -7.58 0.31 10.41
CA ASN A 33 -6.58 -0.74 10.47
C ASN A 33 -6.98 -1.90 9.56
N LEU A 34 -6.24 -2.05 8.46
CA LEU A 34 -6.39 -3.10 7.47
C LEU A 34 -6.30 -4.51 8.08
N LEU A 35 -5.49 -4.67 9.13
CA LEU A 35 -5.20 -5.97 9.74
C LEU A 35 -6.30 -6.47 10.68
N THR A 36 -7.16 -5.58 11.17
CA THR A 36 -8.26 -5.92 12.10
C THR A 36 -9.63 -5.75 11.47
N GLN A 37 -9.70 -5.29 10.23
CA GLN A 37 -10.95 -5.21 9.49
C GLN A 37 -11.46 -6.62 9.18
N ALA A 38 -12.76 -6.85 9.43
CA ALA A 38 -13.41 -8.11 9.10
C ALA A 38 -13.71 -8.16 7.60
N TRP A 39 -12.71 -8.54 6.81
CA TRP A 39 -12.84 -8.67 5.37
C TRP A 39 -13.70 -9.87 4.99
N THR A 40 -14.48 -9.68 3.93
CA THR A 40 -15.16 -10.73 3.18
C THR A 40 -14.72 -10.63 1.72
N VAL A 41 -15.04 -11.63 0.92
CA VAL A 41 -14.76 -11.59 -0.53
C VAL A 41 -15.39 -10.36 -1.16
N GLU A 42 -16.66 -10.07 -0.81
CA GLU A 42 -17.46 -8.98 -1.37
C GLU A 42 -16.91 -7.60 -0.98
N THR A 43 -16.32 -7.48 0.21
CA THR A 43 -15.77 -6.21 0.70
C THR A 43 -14.34 -5.97 0.26
N LEU A 44 -13.55 -7.04 0.03
CA LEU A 44 -12.14 -6.94 -0.35
C LEU A 44 -11.92 -6.95 -1.87
N ARG A 45 -12.57 -7.85 -2.62
CA ARG A 45 -12.36 -8.03 -4.07
C ARG A 45 -12.52 -6.74 -4.89
N PRO A 46 -13.46 -5.84 -4.58
CA PRO A 46 -13.63 -4.60 -5.34
C PRO A 46 -12.41 -3.67 -5.34
N PHE A 47 -11.52 -3.74 -4.34
CA PHE A 47 -10.32 -2.90 -4.30
C PHE A 47 -9.29 -3.22 -5.38
N PHE A 48 -9.33 -4.42 -5.94
CA PHE A 48 -8.34 -4.87 -6.90
C PHE A 48 -8.70 -4.52 -8.35
N GLY A 49 -9.96 -4.12 -8.62
CA GLY A 49 -10.42 -3.76 -9.96
C GLY A 49 -10.04 -4.81 -11.02
N ASP A 50 -9.44 -4.33 -12.10
CA ASP A 50 -8.93 -5.12 -13.23
C ASP A 50 -7.45 -5.49 -13.11
N LEU A 51 -6.81 -5.23 -11.95
CA LEU A 51 -5.39 -5.54 -11.78
C LEU A 51 -5.16 -7.04 -11.85
N PRO A 52 -4.03 -7.47 -12.43
CA PRO A 52 -3.65 -8.87 -12.40
C PRO A 52 -3.47 -9.34 -10.94
N LEU A 53 -3.82 -10.59 -10.67
CA LEU A 53 -3.82 -11.17 -9.32
C LEU A 53 -2.50 -10.97 -8.56
N THR A 54 -1.36 -11.04 -9.26
CA THR A 54 -0.04 -10.82 -8.67
C THR A 54 0.12 -9.44 -8.06
N GLU A 55 -0.57 -8.43 -8.58
CA GLU A 55 -0.52 -7.06 -8.09
C GLU A 55 -1.37 -6.80 -6.85
N TRP A 56 -2.11 -7.79 -6.36
CA TRP A 56 -2.93 -7.67 -5.17
C TRP A 56 -2.12 -7.84 -3.89
N PHE A 57 -0.91 -8.41 -4.01
CA PHE A 57 -0.13 -8.89 -2.88
C PHE A 57 0.92 -7.88 -2.37
N ASN A 58 1.09 -7.87 -1.06
CA ASN A 58 2.24 -7.27 -0.40
C ASN A 58 3.41 -8.26 -0.40
N TYR A 59 4.31 -8.16 -1.38
CA TYR A 59 5.49 -9.02 -1.50
C TYR A 59 6.47 -8.92 -0.33
N THR A 60 6.32 -7.94 0.57
CA THR A 60 7.12 -7.91 1.80
C THR A 60 6.56 -8.80 2.91
N ALA A 61 5.40 -9.44 2.72
CA ALA A 61 4.79 -10.32 3.70
C ALA A 61 5.69 -11.53 3.99
N PRO A 62 5.85 -11.96 5.26
CA PRO A 62 6.77 -13.06 5.62
C PRO A 62 6.54 -14.35 4.83
N ARG A 63 5.28 -14.75 4.63
CA ARG A 63 4.91 -15.99 3.92
C ARG A 63 5.17 -15.96 2.43
N ILE A 64 5.20 -14.76 1.81
CA ILE A 64 5.65 -14.61 0.42
C ILE A 64 7.17 -14.60 0.38
N LYS A 65 7.84 -13.89 1.29
CA LYS A 65 9.31 -13.87 1.37
C LYS A 65 9.92 -15.24 1.63
N SER A 66 9.25 -16.10 2.38
CA SER A 66 9.68 -17.48 2.63
C SER A 66 9.40 -18.43 1.46
N GLY A 67 8.59 -18.01 0.47
CA GLY A 67 8.13 -18.86 -0.62
C GLY A 67 6.99 -19.81 -0.25
N GLU A 68 6.43 -19.71 0.96
CA GLU A 68 5.26 -20.50 1.37
C GLU A 68 4.03 -20.15 0.51
N ILE A 69 3.89 -18.88 0.13
CA ILE A 69 2.87 -18.40 -0.79
C ILE A 69 3.55 -17.84 -2.04
N ILE A 70 3.16 -18.37 -3.20
CA ILE A 70 3.65 -17.92 -4.50
C ILE A 70 2.46 -17.33 -5.27
N PRO A 71 2.28 -15.98 -5.28
CA PRO A 71 1.12 -15.34 -5.91
C PRO A 71 0.86 -15.76 -7.36
N ALA A 72 1.92 -15.98 -8.15
CA ALA A 72 1.81 -16.37 -9.55
C ALA A 72 1.22 -17.78 -9.77
N GLN A 73 1.07 -18.59 -8.72
CA GLN A 73 0.51 -19.94 -8.78
C GLN A 73 -0.91 -20.02 -8.20
N LEU A 74 -1.47 -18.88 -7.76
CA LEU A 74 -2.79 -18.84 -7.14
C LEU A 74 -3.88 -18.47 -8.16
N ASN A 75 -5.09 -18.95 -7.89
CA ASN A 75 -6.31 -18.43 -8.48
C ASN A 75 -6.96 -17.38 -7.56
N GLU A 76 -7.93 -16.64 -8.10
CA GLU A 76 -8.60 -15.52 -7.43
C GLU A 76 -9.25 -15.93 -6.10
N GLU A 77 -10.01 -17.01 -6.08
CA GLU A 77 -10.71 -17.50 -4.88
C GLU A 77 -9.71 -17.83 -3.76
N THR A 78 -8.64 -18.56 -4.09
CA THR A 78 -7.60 -18.93 -3.11
C THR A 78 -6.86 -17.71 -2.61
N ALA A 79 -6.53 -16.76 -3.49
CA ALA A 79 -5.87 -15.52 -3.12
C ALA A 79 -6.69 -14.69 -2.13
N LEU A 80 -7.99 -14.51 -2.38
CA LEU A 80 -8.88 -13.76 -1.49
C LEU A 80 -9.04 -14.45 -0.14
N ASN A 81 -9.25 -15.76 -0.13
CA ASN A 81 -9.33 -16.53 1.11
C ASN A 81 -8.04 -16.45 1.93
N LEU A 82 -6.87 -16.50 1.28
CA LEU A 82 -5.59 -16.31 1.95
C LEU A 82 -5.47 -14.90 2.55
N MET A 83 -5.86 -13.86 1.81
CA MET A 83 -5.82 -12.47 2.28
C MET A 83 -6.79 -12.19 3.43
N ILE A 84 -7.97 -12.79 3.43
CA ILE A 84 -8.95 -12.65 4.52
C ILE A 84 -8.41 -13.31 5.79
N ASN A 85 -7.80 -14.50 5.67
CA ASN A 85 -7.22 -15.22 6.81
C ASN A 85 -5.90 -14.58 7.30
N ASP A 86 -5.12 -14.00 6.40
CA ASP A 86 -3.85 -13.32 6.70
C ASP A 86 -3.77 -11.96 5.96
N PRO A 87 -4.34 -10.90 6.55
CA PRO A 87 -4.37 -9.57 5.94
C PRO A 87 -3.00 -8.93 5.69
N LEU A 88 -1.89 -9.48 6.22
CA LEU A 88 -0.55 -9.00 5.89
C LEU A 88 -0.18 -9.23 4.42
N LEU A 89 -0.87 -10.16 3.75
CA LEU A 89 -0.70 -10.47 2.34
C LEU A 89 -1.27 -9.41 1.41
N ILE A 90 -2.14 -8.52 1.89
CA ILE A 90 -2.83 -7.53 1.06
C ILE A 90 -1.88 -6.37 0.73
N ARG A 91 -1.75 -6.01 -0.56
CA ARG A 91 -1.09 -4.77 -1.00
C ARG A 91 -1.81 -3.57 -0.40
N ARG A 92 -1.03 -2.62 0.11
CA ARG A 92 -1.55 -1.46 0.86
C ARG A 92 -1.00 -0.14 0.31
N PRO A 93 -1.69 0.99 0.55
CA PRO A 93 -2.99 1.12 1.23
C PRO A 93 -4.17 0.57 0.41
N LEU A 94 -5.33 0.42 1.02
CA LEU A 94 -6.60 0.33 0.29
C LEU A 94 -7.34 1.66 0.47
N LEU A 95 -7.85 2.22 -0.62
CA LEU A 95 -8.50 3.53 -0.68
C LEU A 95 -9.93 3.36 -1.15
N GLN A 96 -10.88 3.98 -0.47
CA GLN A 96 -12.28 4.01 -0.91
C GLN A 96 -12.82 5.45 -0.85
N VAL A 97 -13.51 5.86 -1.93
CA VAL A 97 -14.25 7.12 -2.03
C VAL A 97 -15.62 6.82 -2.65
N GLY A 98 -16.67 6.86 -1.84
CA GLY A 98 -17.99 6.37 -2.24
C GLY A 98 -17.92 4.88 -2.62
N GLU A 99 -18.31 4.55 -3.84
CA GLU A 99 -18.25 3.18 -4.38
C GLU A 99 -16.92 2.83 -5.06
N LEU A 100 -16.11 3.84 -5.37
CA LEU A 100 -14.84 3.66 -6.07
C LEU A 100 -13.76 3.23 -5.08
N ARG A 101 -12.97 2.25 -5.49
CA ARG A 101 -11.97 1.58 -4.66
C ARG A 101 -10.67 1.37 -5.42
N GLU A 102 -9.57 1.55 -4.72
CA GLU A 102 -8.22 1.44 -5.28
C GLU A 102 -7.27 0.75 -4.29
N VAL A 103 -6.29 0.03 -4.84
CA VAL A 103 -5.22 -0.61 -4.09
C VAL A 103 -3.87 0.03 -4.41
N GLY A 104 -3.05 0.19 -3.38
CA GLY A 104 -1.77 0.87 -3.47
C GLY A 104 -1.93 2.39 -3.50
N PHE A 105 -0.83 3.07 -3.82
CA PHE A 105 -0.79 4.52 -3.90
C PHE A 105 0.00 4.94 -5.13
N ASP A 106 -0.64 4.85 -6.30
CA ASP A 106 -0.12 5.45 -7.53
C ASP A 106 -0.56 6.91 -7.56
N ARG A 107 0.43 7.81 -7.54
CA ARG A 107 0.18 9.25 -7.44
C ARG A 107 -0.56 9.79 -8.65
N ASP A 108 -0.21 9.35 -9.85
CA ASP A 108 -0.80 9.87 -11.09
C ASP A 108 -2.23 9.35 -11.23
N LYS A 109 -2.45 8.08 -10.87
CA LYS A 109 -3.79 7.48 -10.84
C LYS A 109 -4.69 8.18 -9.81
N ILE A 110 -4.19 8.43 -8.60
CA ILE A 110 -4.96 9.11 -7.54
C ILE A 110 -5.21 10.58 -7.90
N ALA A 111 -4.23 11.27 -8.49
CA ALA A 111 -4.39 12.64 -8.97
C ALA A 111 -5.48 12.73 -10.06
N ALA A 112 -5.49 11.80 -11.02
CA ALA A 112 -6.51 11.74 -12.05
C ALA A 112 -7.90 11.39 -11.49
N TRP A 113 -7.96 10.61 -10.41
CA TRP A 113 -9.21 10.16 -9.81
C TRP A 113 -9.87 11.20 -8.90
N ILE A 114 -9.15 11.69 -7.88
CA ILE A 114 -9.73 12.57 -6.84
C ILE A 114 -9.07 13.95 -6.78
N GLY A 115 -8.04 14.18 -7.60
CA GLY A 115 -7.17 15.35 -7.50
C GLY A 115 -6.12 15.16 -6.40
N LEU A 116 -4.91 15.68 -6.62
CA LEU A 116 -3.90 15.80 -5.57
C LEU A 116 -3.31 17.21 -5.49
N GLU A 117 -3.83 18.16 -6.26
CA GLU A 117 -3.30 19.52 -6.29
C GLU A 117 -3.47 20.21 -4.94
N ALA A 118 -2.44 20.96 -4.54
CA ALA A 118 -2.46 21.67 -3.27
C ALA A 118 -3.54 22.77 -3.29
N ILE A 119 -4.25 22.90 -2.17
CA ILE A 119 -5.37 23.85 -2.02
C ILE A 119 -4.90 25.30 -1.90
N ASP A 120 -3.65 25.52 -1.48
CA ASP A 120 -3.02 26.83 -1.37
C ASP A 120 -1.49 26.74 -1.42
N THR A 121 -0.82 27.90 -1.46
CA THR A 121 0.64 28.03 -1.58
C THR A 121 1.40 27.44 -0.38
N SER A 122 0.81 27.44 0.82
CA SER A 122 1.42 26.84 2.02
C SER A 122 1.38 25.31 1.97
N GLN A 123 0.29 24.74 1.43
CA GLN A 123 0.17 23.30 1.19
C GLN A 123 1.00 22.84 -0.02
N GLN A 124 1.27 23.75 -0.96
CA GLN A 124 2.13 23.47 -2.11
C GLN A 124 3.57 23.14 -1.68
N MET A 125 4.14 23.91 -0.75
CA MET A 125 5.46 23.61 -0.18
C MET A 125 5.50 22.26 0.55
N ILE A 126 4.42 21.87 1.23
CA ILE A 126 4.31 20.57 1.90
C ILE A 126 4.22 19.44 0.87
N ARG A 127 3.40 19.61 -0.17
CA ARG A 127 3.27 18.66 -1.29
C ARG A 127 4.62 18.45 -1.96
N ASP A 128 5.28 19.52 -2.37
CA ASP A 128 6.57 19.45 -3.10
C ASP A 128 7.64 18.74 -2.28
N ARG A 129 7.75 19.06 -0.98
CA ARG A 129 8.65 18.36 -0.07
C ARG A 129 8.32 16.87 0.07
N LEU A 130 7.04 16.51 0.22
CA LEU A 130 6.63 15.11 0.35
C LEU A 130 6.87 14.31 -0.95
N ILE A 131 6.77 14.97 -2.10
CA ILE A 131 7.04 14.39 -3.42
C ILE A 131 8.52 14.07 -3.59
N GLU A 132 9.41 14.94 -3.12
CA GLU A 132 10.87 14.75 -3.19
C GLU A 132 11.38 13.61 -2.29
N GLU A 133 10.68 13.28 -1.21
CA GLU A 133 11.11 12.28 -0.22
C GLU A 133 10.76 10.81 -0.57
N ASP A 134 10.54 10.50 -1.85
CA ASP A 134 10.19 9.17 -2.40
C ASP A 134 9.15 8.37 -1.58
N LEU A 135 7.87 8.56 -1.93
CA LEU A 135 6.73 7.88 -1.30
C LEU A 135 6.58 6.40 -1.74
N GLN A 136 7.47 5.88 -2.58
CA GLN A 136 7.39 4.50 -3.06
C GLN A 136 8.29 3.54 -2.29
N THR A 137 9.36 4.02 -1.66
CA THR A 137 10.36 3.14 -1.05
C THR A 137 10.44 3.27 0.48
N CYS A 138 10.46 2.12 1.15
CA CYS A 138 10.73 2.05 2.58
C CYS A 138 12.24 1.84 2.77
N PRO A 139 12.99 2.72 3.47
CA PRO A 139 14.44 2.63 3.58
C PRO A 139 14.95 1.39 4.35
N LYS A 140 14.07 0.60 4.97
CA LYS A 140 14.45 -0.59 5.75
C LYS A 140 14.72 -1.85 4.92
N SER A 141 14.81 -1.78 3.59
CA SER A 141 15.15 -2.96 2.77
C SER A 141 16.64 -3.16 2.52
N ASN A 142 17.51 -2.25 2.95
CA ASN A 142 18.96 -2.40 2.76
C ASN A 142 19.65 -2.72 4.09
N GLN A 143 19.51 -3.96 4.55
CA GLN A 143 20.59 -4.57 5.32
C GLN A 143 21.48 -5.33 4.33
N PRO A 144 22.70 -4.83 4.02
CA PRO A 144 23.68 -5.69 3.39
C PRO A 144 24.06 -6.73 4.43
N HIS A 145 23.58 -7.96 4.26
CA HIS A 145 24.16 -9.12 4.92
C HIS A 145 25.61 -9.24 4.42
N HIS A 146 26.53 -8.61 5.14
CA HIS A 146 27.94 -8.81 4.94
C HIS A 146 28.30 -10.18 5.53
N ILE A 147 28.30 -11.21 4.69
CA ILE A 147 28.91 -12.50 5.02
C ILE A 147 30.35 -12.42 4.50
N PRO A 148 31.39 -12.36 5.36
CA PRO A 148 32.75 -12.48 4.89
C PRO A 148 33.00 -13.94 4.49
N CYS A 149 33.12 -14.17 3.19
CA CYS A 149 33.58 -15.44 2.63
C CYS A 149 35.04 -15.64 3.06
N LYS A 150 35.27 -16.50 4.06
CA LYS A 150 36.63 -16.96 4.37
C LYS A 150 37.04 -17.98 3.31
N VAL A 151 37.83 -17.53 2.35
CA VAL A 151 38.69 -18.41 1.55
C VAL A 151 39.73 -19.01 2.50
N THR A 152 39.64 -20.32 2.71
CA THR A 152 40.76 -21.13 3.20
C THR A 152 41.61 -21.48 2.00
N GLU A 153 42.81 -20.91 1.92
CA GLU A 153 43.90 -21.41 1.10
C GLU A 153 45.00 -21.95 2.03
N GLY A 154 45.66 -23.01 1.55
CA GLY A 154 46.43 -23.98 2.34
C GLY A 154 47.82 -23.55 2.80
#